data_AF-A8GPP3-F1
#
_entry.id   AF-A8GPP3-F1
#
_cell.length_a   1.000
_cell.length_b   1.000
_cell.length_c   1.000
_cell.angle_alpha   90.00
_cell.angle_beta   90.00
_cell.angle_gamma   90.00
#
_symmetry.space_group_name_H-M   'P 1'
#
loop_
_entity.id
_entity.type
_entity.pdbx_description
1 polymer ?
#
loop_
_entity_poly.entity_id
_entity_poly.type
_entity_poly.pdbx_seq_one_letter_code
_entity_poly.pdbx_strand_id
1 'polypeptide(L)' 'MSKIIFDAPTLIALFDKENGYQLIKKYMRNGVISIVNIAAVYKYCIEKQG' A
#
# COMPACT_ATOMS: atom_id res chain seq x y z
N MET A 1 -16.84 -5.19 12.82
CA MET A 1 -15.65 -4.35 12.55
C MET A 1 -15.53 -4.18 11.05
N SER A 2 -15.46 -2.94 10.54
CA SER A 2 -15.30 -2.69 9.11
C SER A 2 -13.86 -2.94 8.68
N LYS A 3 -13.66 -3.67 7.59
CA LYS A 3 -12.34 -3.86 6.96
C LYS A 3 -12.09 -2.71 5.97
N ILE A 4 -10.83 -2.32 5.81
CA ILE A 4 -10.42 -1.30 4.83
C ILE A 4 -9.74 -2.02 3.67
N ILE A 5 -10.15 -1.71 2.45
CA ILE A 5 -9.53 -2.27 1.25
C ILE A 5 -8.43 -1.32 0.79
N PHE A 6 -7.22 -1.82 0.64
CA PHE A 6 -6.09 -1.08 0.08
C PHE A 6 -5.91 -1.41 -1.40
N ASP A 7 -5.67 -0.35 -2.17
CA ASP A 7 -5.16 -0.43 -3.53
C ASP A 7 -3.63 -0.37 -3.56
N ALA A 8 -3.05 -0.55 -4.74
CA ALA A 8 -1.61 -0.48 -4.92
C ALA A 8 -1.04 0.92 -4.58
N PRO A 9 -1.62 2.05 -5.06
CA PRO A 9 -1.16 3.39 -4.69
C PRO A 9 -1.09 3.62 -3.17
N THR A 10 -2.04 3.10 -2.39
CA THR A 10 -2.03 3.26 -0.94
C THR A 10 -0.77 2.64 -0.31
N LEU A 11 -0.34 1.46 -0.76
CA LEU A 11 0.90 0.85 -0.25
C LEU A 11 2.15 1.56 -0.79
N ILE A 12 2.12 2.03 -2.04
CA ILE A 12 3.24 2.80 -2.61
C ILE A 12 3.46 4.08 -1.80
N ALA A 13 2.39 4.84 -1.52
CA ALA A 13 2.43 6.02 -0.67
C ALA A 13 2.95 5.72 0.75
N LEU A 14 2.66 4.53 1.29
CA LEU A 14 3.21 4.07 2.57
C LEU A 14 4.73 3.84 2.49
N PHE A 15 5.21 3.19 1.43
CA PHE A 15 6.63 2.87 1.25
C PHE A 15 7.48 4.11 0.94
N ASP A 16 6.93 5.01 0.14
CA ASP A 16 7.58 6.27 -0.25
C ASP A 16 7.46 7.37 0.82
N LYS A 17 6.73 7.09 1.90
CA LYS A 17 6.47 8.02 2.99
C LYS A 17 5.85 9.34 2.48
N GLU A 18 4.95 9.24 1.51
CA GLU A 18 4.22 10.38 0.97
C GLU A 18 3.36 11.06 2.04
N ASN A 19 2.95 12.30 1.80
CA ASN A 19 2.07 13.03 2.70
C ASN A 19 0.81 12.20 3.01
N GLY A 20 0.57 11.94 4.31
CA GLY A 20 -0.55 11.10 4.76
C GLY A 20 -0.19 9.64 5.08
N TYR A 21 1.05 9.18 4.86
CA TYR A 21 1.44 7.79 5.12
C TYR A 21 1.21 7.32 6.57
N GLN A 22 1.26 8.23 7.55
CA GLN A 22 0.98 7.93 8.95
C GLN A 22 -0.48 7.51 9.17
N LEU A 23 -1.42 8.08 8.41
CA LEU A 23 -2.82 7.68 8.44
C LEU A 23 -2.98 6.26 7.90
N ILE A 24 -2.33 5.96 6.77
CA ILE A 24 -2.32 4.63 6.17
C ILE A 24 -1.80 3.59 7.17
N LYS A 25 -0.66 3.89 7.82
CA LYS A 25 -0.04 3.04 8.84
C LYS A 25 -0.99 2.72 10.00
N LYS A 26 -1.80 3.68 10.45
CA LYS A 26 -2.80 3.48 11.52
C LYS A 26 -3.87 2.45 11.14
N TYR A 27 -4.24 2.37 9.87
CA TYR A 27 -5.30 1.48 9.38
C TYR A 27 -4.80 0.11 8.92
N MET A 28 -3.48 -0.11 8.82
CA MET A 28 -2.88 -1.38 8.37
C MET A 28 -3.40 -2.62 9.10
N ARG A 29 -3.65 -2.52 10.41
CA ARG A 29 -4.15 -3.65 11.23
C ARG A 29 -5.49 -4.20 10.74
N ASN A 30 -6.33 -3.37 10.13
CA ASN A 30 -7.66 -3.74 9.62
C ASN A 30 -7.71 -3.74 8.08
N GLY A 31 -6.54 -3.64 7.44
CA GLY A 31 -6.39 -3.56 6.00
C GLY A 31 -6.46 -4.93 5.33
N VAL A 32 -7.10 -4.98 4.17
CA VAL A 32 -7.06 -6.10 3.24
C VAL A 32 -6.58 -5.58 1.90
N ILE A 33 -5.66 -6.30 1.28
CA ILE A 33 -5.17 -6.00 -0.06
C ILE A 33 -5.38 -7.24 -0.94
N SER A 34 -5.78 -7.01 -2.19
CA SER A 34 -5.91 -8.07 -3.18
C SER A 34 -4.53 -8.49 -3.70
N ILE A 35 -4.42 -9.74 -4.14
CA ILE A 35 -3.17 -10.26 -4.70
C ILE A 35 -2.72 -9.48 -5.95
N VAL A 36 -3.67 -8.98 -6.75
CA VAL A 36 -3.37 -8.17 -7.94
C VAL A 36 -2.78 -6.81 -7.58
N ASN A 37 -3.24 -6.19 -6.48
CA ASN A 37 -2.67 -4.95 -5.99
C ASN A 37 -1.26 -5.17 -5.41
N ILE A 38 -1.03 -6.27 -4.69
CA ILE A 38 0.32 -6.65 -4.23
C ILE A 38 1.27 -6.82 -5.43
N ALA A 39 0.86 -7.51 -6.50
CA ALA A 39 1.70 -7.70 -7.68
C ALA A 39 2.09 -6.36 -8.33
N ALA A 40 1.17 -5.41 -8.41
CA ALA A 40 1.45 -4.06 -8.91
C ALA A 40 2.46 -3.30 -8.02
N VAL A 41 2.34 -3.42 -6.70
CA VAL A 41 3.28 -2.84 -5.74
C VAL A 41 4.68 -3.45 -5.90
N TYR A 42 4.79 -4.77 -6.08
CA TYR A 42 6.07 -5.43 -6.35
C TYR A 42 6.71 -4.94 -7.64
N LYS A 43 5.92 -4.84 -8.72
CA LYS A 43 6.40 -4.32 -10.00
C LYS A 43 6.98 -2.91 -9.84
N TYR A 44 6.26 -2.02 -9.17
CA TYR A 44 6.73 -0.67 -8.85
C TYR A 44 8.08 -0.69 -8.10
N CYS A 45 8.21 -1.52 -7.06
CA CYS A 45 9.44 -1.61 -6.28
C CYS A 45 10.64 -2.10 -7.11
N ILE A 46 10.43 -3.03 -8.05
CA ILE A 46 11.47 -3.51 -8.96
C ILE A 46 11.87 -2.39 -9.94
N GLU A 47 10.89 -1.71 -10.53
CA GLU A 47 11.12 -0.61 -11.48
C GLU A 47 11.86 0.57 -10.84
N LYS A 48 11.62 0.86 -9.56
CA LYS A 48 12.31 1.92 -8.82
C LYS A 48 13.77 1.61 -8.46
N GLN A 49 14.13 0.32 -8.39
CA GLN A 49 15.49 -0.11 -8.05
C GLN A 49 16.43 -0.17 -9.28
N GLY A 50 15.88 -0.18 -10.49
CA GLY A 50 16.62 -0.10 -11.76
C GLY A 50 16.82 1.34 -12.22
#